data_AF-A0A847T2B8-F1
#
_entry.id   AF-A0A847T2B8-F1
#
_cell.length_a   1.000
_cell.length_b   1.000
_cell.length_c   1.000
_cell.angle_alpha   90.00
_cell.angle_beta   90.00
_cell.angle_gamma   90.00
#
_symmetry.space_group_name_H-M   'P 1'
#
loop_
_entity.id
_entity.type
_entity.pdbx_description
1 polymer ?
#
loop_
_entity_poly.entity_id
_entity_poly.type
_entity_poly.pdbx_seq_one_letter_code
_entity_poly.pdbx_strand_id
1 'polypeptide(L)'
;MICPNCTTHVAEQATFCYNCGKQIAGSVDQKQILHVQSNPKFMALPPELNGVIILRPTEGILGVWSARKYRREHTRQGDKDVYDPGYLVASNQRVFYIKESGLIKKSYAAIETIAYENMAGASAKNGLFSSALIIGHEHGETRLVHLCRIDSNGQSMGKPLPEEVQLLLNQYAQERHQEIEREKKRSRVQYVLDFSFLKAEMEKGGVIVQTIKCPACSAGLTLPSTGNNISCPYCGSMVYAQDIFEKMKGLIGT
;
A
#
# COMPACT_ATOMS: atom_id res chain seq x y z
N MET A 1 35.17 13.13 6.94
CA MET A 1 35.40 11.70 7.30
C MET A 1 35.83 10.89 6.06
N ILE A 2 36.33 9.65 6.22
CA ILE A 2 36.79 8.80 5.10
C ILE A 2 35.80 7.64 4.91
N CYS A 3 35.35 7.38 3.68
CA CYS A 3 34.49 6.23 3.39
C CYS A 3 35.26 4.91 3.62
N PRO A 4 34.75 3.97 4.46
CA PRO A 4 35.45 2.72 4.74
C PRO A 4 35.50 1.76 3.55
N ASN A 5 34.68 1.99 2.51
CA ASN A 5 34.59 1.11 1.35
C ASN A 5 35.48 1.53 0.17
N CYS A 6 35.67 2.83 -0.05
CA CYS A 6 36.38 3.34 -1.22
C CYS A 6 37.37 4.47 -0.89
N THR A 7 37.66 4.69 0.39
CA THR A 7 38.65 5.65 0.92
C THR A 7 38.47 7.12 0.51
N THR A 8 37.35 7.47 -0.13
CA THR A 8 37.04 8.85 -0.53
C THR A 8 36.67 9.72 0.67
N HIS A 9 37.16 10.97 0.69
CA HIS A 9 36.76 11.97 1.67
C HIS A 9 35.30 12.38 1.45
N VAL A 10 34.52 12.37 2.51
CA VAL A 10 33.10 12.72 2.51
C VAL A 10 32.82 13.76 3.60
N ALA A 11 31.82 14.62 3.35
CA ALA A 11 31.35 15.60 4.31
C ALA A 11 30.91 14.93 5.62
N GLU A 12 31.11 15.58 6.77
CA GLU A 12 30.82 14.99 8.08
C GLU A 12 29.33 14.66 8.28
N GLN A 13 28.43 15.40 7.63
CA GLN A 13 26.98 15.11 7.63
C GLN A 13 26.50 14.16 6.52
N ALA A 14 27.38 13.55 5.73
CA ALA A 14 26.96 12.69 4.62
C ALA A 14 26.46 11.31 5.10
N THR A 15 25.22 10.95 4.74
CA THR A 15 24.64 9.61 4.97
C THR A 15 25.15 8.56 3.98
N PHE A 16 25.53 8.98 2.78
CA PHE A 16 26.02 8.11 1.69
C PHE A 16 27.30 8.65 1.07
N CYS A 17 28.17 7.75 0.60
CA CYS A 17 29.36 8.13 -0.15
C CYS A 17 29.00 8.48 -1.59
N TYR A 18 29.29 9.70 -2.02
CA TYR A 18 29.02 10.15 -3.39
C TYR A 18 29.82 9.40 -4.46
N ASN A 19 30.92 8.73 -4.09
CA ASN A 19 31.74 7.97 -5.02
C ASN A 19 31.26 6.52 -5.21
N CYS A 20 30.95 5.81 -4.12
CA CYS A 20 30.59 4.38 -4.20
C CYS A 20 29.13 4.05 -3.85
N GLY A 21 28.33 5.03 -3.43
CA GLY A 21 26.92 4.85 -3.07
C GLY A 21 26.65 4.12 -1.76
N LYS A 22 27.67 3.58 -1.07
CA LYS A 22 27.48 2.88 0.20
C LYS A 22 27.18 3.86 1.35
N GLN A 23 26.31 3.41 2.25
CA GLN A 23 25.98 4.13 3.49
C GLN A 23 27.21 4.22 4.39
N ILE A 24 27.40 5.40 5.00
CA ILE A 24 28.55 5.65 5.87
C ILE A 24 28.10 5.46 7.31
N ALA A 25 28.64 4.42 7.96
CA ALA A 25 28.37 4.11 9.36
C ALA A 25 28.85 5.28 10.24
N GLY A 26 27.92 5.97 10.91
CA GLY A 26 28.22 7.12 11.77
C GLY A 26 27.37 8.36 11.54
N SER A 27 26.54 8.40 10.49
CA SER A 27 25.47 9.42 10.42
C SER A 27 24.47 9.17 11.55
N VAL A 28 24.17 10.23 12.29
CA VAL A 28 23.33 10.32 13.49
C VAL A 28 22.26 9.22 13.57
N ASP A 29 22.20 8.58 14.74
CA ASP A 29 21.43 7.41 15.12
C ASP A 29 19.92 7.48 14.76
N GLN A 30 19.58 7.32 13.48
CA GLN A 30 18.19 7.13 13.03
C GLN A 30 17.59 5.81 13.56
N LYS A 31 18.39 4.95 14.21
CA LYS A 31 17.89 3.73 14.86
C LYS A 31 17.06 4.01 16.13
N GLN A 32 17.10 5.22 16.71
CA GLN A 32 16.22 5.53 17.85
C GLN A 32 14.80 5.95 17.45
N ILE A 33 14.49 6.12 16.15
CA ILE A 33 13.12 6.45 15.69
C ILE A 33 12.36 5.23 15.15
N LEU A 34 13.05 4.11 14.85
CA LEU A 34 12.42 2.95 14.20
C LEU A 34 12.26 1.70 15.08
N HIS A 35 12.34 1.82 16.41
CA HIS A 35 11.81 0.81 17.31
C HIS A 35 10.32 1.09 17.60
N VAL A 36 9.51 1.13 16.55
CA VAL A 36 8.04 1.20 16.69
C VAL A 36 7.57 -0.17 17.16
N GLN A 37 7.02 -0.20 18.37
CA GLN A 37 6.50 -1.38 19.04
C GLN A 37 5.52 -2.13 18.12
N SER A 38 5.69 -3.45 18.07
CA SER A 38 5.06 -4.41 17.15
C SER A 38 3.57 -4.68 17.42
N ASN A 39 2.82 -3.69 17.88
CA ASN A 39 1.36 -3.68 17.82
C ASN A 39 0.90 -2.22 17.86
N PRO A 40 0.46 -1.64 16.72
CA PRO A 40 -0.07 -0.29 16.75
C PRO A 40 -1.29 -0.27 17.68
N LYS A 41 -1.25 0.61 18.68
CA LYS A 41 -2.39 0.80 19.58
C LYS A 41 -3.52 1.44 18.78
N PHE A 42 -4.53 0.64 18.43
CA PHE A 42 -5.69 1.17 17.73
C PHE A 42 -6.44 2.17 18.58
N MET A 43 -6.84 3.27 17.95
CA MET A 43 -7.62 4.32 18.57
C MET A 43 -9.10 4.08 18.34
N ALA A 44 -9.96 4.48 19.28
CA ALA A 44 -11.39 4.55 19.05
C ALA A 44 -11.73 5.77 18.18
N LEU A 45 -12.77 5.65 17.34
CA LEU A 45 -13.32 6.81 16.63
C LEU A 45 -14.08 7.71 17.60
N PRO A 46 -14.08 9.04 17.37
CA PRO A 46 -15.05 9.94 17.97
C PRO A 46 -16.49 9.42 17.78
N PRO A 47 -17.36 9.48 18.80
CA PRO A 47 -18.72 8.92 18.72
C PRO A 47 -19.54 9.43 17.54
N GLU A 48 -19.34 10.67 17.13
CA GLU A 48 -20.01 11.30 16.00
C GLU A 48 -19.64 10.68 14.63
N LEU A 49 -18.53 9.96 14.56
CA LEU A 49 -18.07 9.26 13.36
C LEU A 49 -18.47 7.77 13.36
N ASN A 50 -19.09 7.27 14.43
CA ASN A 50 -19.53 5.88 14.50
C ASN A 50 -20.58 5.59 13.42
N GLY A 51 -20.34 4.52 12.65
CA GLY A 51 -21.20 4.12 11.54
C GLY A 51 -21.01 4.92 10.25
N VAL A 52 -20.17 5.96 10.24
CA VAL A 52 -19.83 6.72 9.02
C VAL A 52 -18.84 5.95 8.15
N ILE A 53 -17.95 5.19 8.77
CA ILE A 53 -17.01 4.30 8.10
C ILE A 53 -17.21 2.85 8.57
N ILE A 54 -17.11 1.92 7.63
CA ILE A 54 -17.16 0.48 7.90
C ILE A 54 -15.75 -0.07 7.76
N LEU A 55 -15.16 -0.46 8.89
CA LEU A 55 -13.83 -1.06 8.96
C LEU A 55 -13.89 -2.54 8.59
N ARG A 56 -12.86 -3.03 7.90
CA ARG A 56 -12.67 -4.47 7.67
C ARG A 56 -12.33 -5.18 8.99
N PRO A 57 -12.51 -6.51 9.10
CA PRO A 57 -12.27 -7.24 10.36
C PRO A 57 -10.87 -7.07 10.99
N THR A 58 -9.86 -6.79 10.18
CA THR A 58 -8.46 -6.55 10.63
C THR A 58 -8.03 -5.08 10.52
N GLU A 59 -8.97 -4.21 10.17
CA GLU A 59 -8.71 -2.79 10.00
C GLU A 59 -8.94 -2.04 11.30
N GLY A 60 -7.94 -1.31 11.77
CA GLY A 60 -7.99 -0.52 12.98
C GLY A 60 -7.51 0.90 12.74
N ILE A 61 -8.04 1.85 13.51
CA ILE A 61 -7.73 3.27 13.36
C ILE A 61 -6.39 3.59 14.01
N LEU A 62 -5.52 4.25 13.24
CA LEU A 62 -4.19 4.68 13.67
C LEU A 62 -4.16 6.16 14.05
N GLY A 63 -5.03 6.98 13.47
CA GLY A 63 -5.10 8.40 13.79
C GLY A 63 -6.35 9.09 13.24
N VAL A 64 -6.76 10.15 13.94
CA VAL A 64 -7.89 11.01 13.56
C VAL A 64 -7.45 12.47 13.73
N TRP A 65 -7.70 13.27 12.71
CA TRP A 65 -7.42 14.69 12.70
C TRP A 65 -8.61 15.45 12.15
N SER A 66 -9.04 16.52 12.81
CA SER A 66 -9.93 17.49 12.16
C SER A 66 -9.12 18.22 11.09
N ALA A 67 -9.72 18.45 9.93
CA ALA A 67 -9.08 19.13 8.82
C ALA A 67 -10.13 19.90 8.00
N ARG A 68 -9.64 20.70 7.06
CA ARG A 68 -10.47 21.22 5.97
C ARG A 68 -9.90 20.78 4.63
N LYS A 69 -10.71 20.10 3.82
CA LYS A 69 -10.35 19.74 2.45
C LYS A 69 -10.53 20.96 1.55
N TYR A 70 -9.44 21.35 0.90
CA TYR A 70 -9.44 22.39 -0.11
C TYR A 70 -9.93 21.81 -1.44
N ARG A 71 -10.82 22.54 -2.10
CA ARG A 71 -11.21 22.29 -3.50
C ARG A 71 -11.42 23.62 -4.21
N ARG A 72 -11.11 23.64 -5.51
CA ARG A 72 -11.44 24.78 -6.38
C ARG A 72 -12.74 24.46 -7.11
N GLU A 73 -13.74 25.30 -6.95
CA GLU A 73 -15.02 25.20 -7.64
C GLU A 73 -15.06 26.19 -8.79
N HIS A 74 -15.34 25.68 -10.00
CA HIS A 74 -15.61 26.53 -11.16
C HIS A 74 -17.08 26.95 -11.14
N THR A 75 -17.32 28.24 -10.94
CA THR A 75 -18.67 28.82 -10.95
C THR A 75 -18.86 29.73 -12.17
N ARG A 76 -20.10 30.14 -12.46
CA ARG A 76 -20.37 31.15 -13.50
C ARG A 76 -19.68 32.50 -13.24
N GLN A 77 -19.29 32.79 -11.99
CA GLN A 77 -18.61 34.03 -11.59
C GLN A 77 -17.08 33.87 -11.51
N GLY A 78 -16.54 32.71 -11.94
CA GLY A 78 -15.12 32.38 -11.87
C GLY A 78 -14.81 31.32 -10.82
N ASP A 79 -13.52 31.15 -10.55
CA ASP A 79 -13.00 30.12 -9.67
C ASP A 79 -13.13 30.56 -8.21
N LYS A 80 -13.69 29.68 -7.38
CA LYS A 80 -13.83 29.89 -5.95
C LYS A 80 -13.07 28.82 -5.17
N ASP A 81 -12.25 29.25 -4.23
CA ASP A 81 -11.61 28.36 -3.28
C ASP A 81 -12.60 27.99 -2.17
N VAL A 82 -12.84 26.70 -1.98
CA VAL A 82 -13.79 26.15 -1.01
C VAL A 82 -13.07 25.22 -0.05
N TYR A 83 -13.43 25.34 1.23
CA TYR A 83 -12.84 24.58 2.33
C TYR A 83 -13.94 23.80 3.05
N ASP A 84 -14.08 22.53 2.71
CA ASP A 84 -15.05 21.65 3.34
C ASP A 84 -14.51 21.22 4.71
N PRO A 85 -15.20 21.47 5.84
CA PRO A 85 -14.77 20.97 7.15
C PRO A 85 -14.97 19.46 7.25
N GLY A 86 -14.14 18.80 8.05
CA GLY A 86 -14.24 17.36 8.22
C GLY A 86 -13.12 16.75 9.04
N TYR A 87 -12.97 15.44 8.88
CA TYR A 87 -11.96 14.63 9.56
C TYR A 87 -11.14 13.85 8.54
N LEU A 88 -9.83 13.87 8.71
CA LEU A 88 -8.92 12.89 8.15
C LEU A 88 -8.83 11.72 9.13
N VAL A 89 -9.13 10.51 8.67
CA VAL A 89 -9.04 9.29 9.46
C VAL A 89 -8.07 8.34 8.78
N ALA A 90 -7.01 7.95 9.47
CA ALA A 90 -6.07 6.92 9.00
C ALA A 90 -6.34 5.60 9.71
N SER A 91 -6.57 4.53 8.95
CA SER A 91 -6.50 3.15 9.44
C SER A 91 -5.16 2.53 9.08
N ASN A 92 -4.94 1.26 9.42
CA ASN A 92 -3.79 0.47 8.93
C ASN A 92 -3.92 0.01 7.46
N GLN A 93 -5.03 0.33 6.78
CA GLN A 93 -5.30 -0.11 5.41
C GLN A 93 -5.47 1.05 4.44
N ARG A 94 -6.01 2.18 4.90
CA ARG A 94 -6.45 3.29 4.05
C ARG A 94 -6.66 4.56 4.84
N VAL A 95 -6.79 5.66 4.11
CA VAL A 95 -7.13 6.98 4.63
C VAL A 95 -8.53 7.36 4.15
N PHE A 96 -9.31 7.97 5.03
CA PHE A 96 -10.64 8.49 4.73
C PHE A 96 -10.66 10.00 4.94
N TYR A 97 -11.40 10.70 4.09
CA TYR A 97 -11.85 12.05 4.39
C TYR A 97 -13.36 12.05 4.63
N ILE A 98 -13.75 12.42 5.85
CA ILE A 98 -15.15 12.49 6.27
C ILE A 98 -15.57 13.95 6.32
N LYS A 99 -16.49 14.35 5.44
CA LYS A 99 -17.03 15.71 5.40
C LYS A 99 -18.08 15.91 6.49
N GLU A 100 -17.95 17.01 7.22
CA GLU A 100 -18.98 17.55 8.10
C GLU A 100 -19.92 18.47 7.31
N SER A 101 -21.23 18.33 7.50
CA SER A 101 -22.26 19.16 6.85
C SER A 101 -23.37 19.55 7.83
N GLY A 102 -24.13 20.61 7.51
CA GLY A 102 -25.30 21.05 8.29
C GLY A 102 -24.99 22.18 9.28
N LEU A 103 -25.90 23.17 9.36
CA LEU A 103 -25.75 24.34 10.23
C LEU A 103 -26.38 24.13 11.63
N ILE A 104 -27.49 23.40 11.69
CA ILE A 104 -28.26 23.18 12.94
C ILE A 104 -27.94 21.81 13.52
N LYS A 105 -27.92 20.77 12.68
CA LYS A 105 -27.55 19.41 13.04
C LYS A 105 -26.41 18.97 12.14
N LYS A 106 -25.30 18.59 12.75
CA LYS A 106 -24.14 18.08 12.02
C LYS A 106 -24.46 16.69 11.45
N SER A 107 -24.08 16.48 10.20
CA SER A 107 -24.06 15.18 9.54
C SER A 107 -22.67 14.90 8.99
N TYR A 108 -22.34 13.61 8.91
CA TYR A 108 -21.01 13.15 8.52
C TYR A 108 -21.12 12.16 7.36
N ALA A 109 -20.28 12.34 6.35
CA ALA A 109 -20.23 11.46 5.20
C ALA A 109 -18.77 11.23 4.76
N ALA A 110 -18.38 9.96 4.61
CA ALA A 110 -17.11 9.63 3.97
C ALA A 110 -17.21 9.98 2.47
N ILE A 111 -16.53 11.05 2.06
CA ILE A 111 -16.57 11.53 0.66
C ILE A 111 -15.35 11.10 -0.14
N GLU A 112 -14.34 10.55 0.52
CA GLU A 112 -13.11 10.06 -0.12
C GLU A 112 -12.50 8.94 0.70
N THR A 113 -11.94 7.96 0.00
CA THR A 113 -11.25 6.81 0.58
C THR A 113 -10.05 6.49 -0.31
N ILE A 114 -8.86 6.53 0.26
CA ILE A 114 -7.59 6.31 -0.43
C ILE A 114 -6.96 5.07 0.19
N ALA A 115 -6.97 3.96 -0.54
CA ALA A 115 -6.19 2.79 -0.15
C ALA A 115 -4.70 3.16 -0.14
N TYR A 116 -3.94 2.67 0.85
CA TYR A 116 -2.51 2.94 0.87
C TYR A 116 -1.79 2.41 -0.36
N GLU A 117 -2.30 1.32 -0.94
CA GLU A 117 -1.83 0.70 -2.19
C GLU A 117 -1.91 1.65 -3.40
N ASN A 118 -2.82 2.63 -3.34
CA ASN A 118 -3.09 3.58 -4.41
C ASN A 118 -2.54 4.99 -4.07
N MET A 119 -1.85 5.11 -2.93
CA MET A 119 -1.24 6.36 -2.47
C MET A 119 0.16 6.49 -3.06
N ALA A 120 0.41 7.56 -3.82
CA ALA A 120 1.75 7.88 -4.32
C ALA A 120 2.66 8.43 -3.19
N GLY A 121 2.06 9.07 -2.19
CA GLY A 121 2.73 9.59 -1.01
C GLY A 121 2.01 10.79 -0.42
N ALA A 122 2.48 11.24 0.73
CA ALA A 122 2.05 12.48 1.38
C ALA A 122 3.22 13.48 1.41
N SER A 123 2.90 14.77 1.28
CA SER A 123 3.83 15.88 1.43
C SER A 123 3.24 17.01 2.28
N ALA A 124 4.05 17.63 3.12
CA ALA A 124 3.71 18.85 3.83
C ALA A 124 4.25 20.07 3.07
N LYS A 125 3.43 21.11 2.98
CA LYS A 125 3.82 22.40 2.41
C LYS A 125 3.59 23.47 3.46
N ASN A 126 4.68 24.10 3.90
CA ASN A 126 4.64 25.26 4.78
C ASN A 126 4.71 26.54 3.96
N GLY A 127 3.62 27.30 3.96
CA GLY A 127 3.62 28.68 3.49
C GLY A 127 3.62 29.66 4.66
N LEU A 128 3.89 30.94 4.38
CA LEU A 128 3.87 32.01 5.39
C LEU A 128 2.56 32.09 6.19
N PHE A 129 1.43 31.77 5.56
CA PHE A 129 0.09 31.98 6.13
C PHE A 129 -0.72 30.69 6.30
N SER A 130 -0.27 29.58 5.73
CA SER A 130 -0.94 28.29 5.87
C SER A 130 0.02 27.15 5.66
N SER A 131 -0.12 26.13 6.49
CA SER A 131 0.49 24.83 6.29
C SER A 131 -0.57 23.88 5.72
N ALA A 132 -0.16 23.04 4.77
CA ALA A 132 -1.04 22.13 4.06
C ALA A 132 -0.42 20.74 4.01
N LEU A 133 -1.25 19.72 4.13
CA LEU A 133 -0.91 18.33 3.82
C LEU A 133 -1.50 18.00 2.44
N ILE A 134 -0.67 17.47 1.55
CA ILE A 134 -1.06 17.04 0.21
C ILE A 134 -0.85 15.53 0.16
N ILE A 135 -1.92 14.79 -0.10
CA ILE A 135 -1.89 13.33 -0.28
C ILE A 135 -2.07 13.07 -1.78
N GLY A 136 -1.01 12.60 -2.44
CA GLY A 136 -1.05 12.17 -3.84
C GLY A 136 -1.53 10.72 -3.93
N HIS A 137 -2.41 10.44 -4.88
CA HIS A 137 -2.97 9.12 -5.14
C HIS A 137 -3.28 8.95 -6.63
N GLU A 138 -3.64 7.74 -7.05
CA GLU A 138 -3.87 7.39 -8.47
C GLU A 138 -4.90 8.28 -9.20
N HIS A 139 -5.81 8.92 -8.46
CA HIS A 139 -6.88 9.77 -9.00
C HIS A 139 -6.59 11.28 -8.85
N GLY A 140 -5.39 11.67 -8.40
CA GLY A 140 -4.99 13.05 -8.24
C GLY A 140 -4.43 13.36 -6.86
N GLU A 141 -4.77 14.54 -6.34
CA GLU A 141 -4.25 15.03 -5.06
C GLU A 141 -5.37 15.48 -4.14
N THR A 142 -5.27 15.08 -2.87
CA THR A 142 -6.12 15.58 -1.78
C THR A 142 -5.34 16.59 -0.97
N ARG A 143 -5.81 17.84 -0.94
CA ARG A 143 -5.19 18.93 -0.17
C ARG A 143 -5.98 19.25 1.09
N LEU A 144 -5.31 19.18 2.23
CA LEU A 144 -5.86 19.39 3.56
C LEU A 144 -5.15 20.55 4.25
N VAL A 145 -5.91 21.38 4.94
CA VAL A 145 -5.39 22.50 5.75
C VAL A 145 -5.99 22.47 7.15
N HIS A 146 -5.42 23.24 8.07
CA HIS A 146 -5.91 23.39 9.45
C HIS A 146 -6.03 22.04 10.18
N LEU A 147 -5.02 21.19 10.02
CA LEU A 147 -4.94 19.91 10.73
C LEU A 147 -4.90 20.15 12.24
N CYS A 148 -5.73 19.39 12.96
CA CYS A 148 -5.74 19.34 14.41
C CYS A 148 -5.89 17.89 14.86
N ARG A 149 -5.07 17.42 15.79
CA ARG A 149 -5.21 16.06 16.33
C ARG A 149 -6.44 16.02 17.22
N ILE A 150 -7.22 14.96 17.12
CA ILE A 150 -8.44 14.76 17.89
C ILE A 150 -8.31 13.47 18.69
N ASP A 151 -8.77 13.48 19.95
CA ASP A 151 -8.84 12.28 20.78
C ASP A 151 -10.09 11.43 20.51
N SER A 152 -10.26 10.31 21.24
CA SER A 152 -11.43 9.45 21.10
C SER A 152 -12.76 10.12 21.50
N ASN A 153 -12.73 11.27 22.17
CA ASN A 153 -13.91 12.02 22.61
C ASN A 153 -14.24 13.20 21.68
N GLY A 154 -13.53 13.35 20.55
CA GLY A 154 -13.70 14.49 19.65
C GLY A 154 -13.01 15.77 20.12
N GLN A 155 -12.21 15.72 21.20
CA GLN A 155 -11.53 16.89 21.74
C GLN A 155 -10.21 17.17 21.04
N SER A 156 -9.93 18.45 20.81
CA SER A 156 -8.69 18.91 20.21
C SER A 156 -7.50 18.70 21.13
N MET A 157 -6.50 17.97 20.64
CA MET A 157 -5.21 17.71 21.30
C MET A 157 -4.11 18.68 20.86
N GLY A 158 -4.47 19.77 20.19
CA GLY A 158 -3.54 20.71 19.59
C GLY A 158 -3.30 20.49 18.10
N LYS A 159 -2.60 21.47 17.49
CA LYS A 159 -2.27 21.48 16.06
C LYS A 159 -1.00 20.66 15.84
N PRO A 160 -1.07 19.46 15.24
CA PRO A 160 0.14 18.78 14.80
C PRO A 160 0.79 19.59 13.68
N LEU A 161 2.10 19.46 13.56
CA LEU A 161 2.79 19.92 12.37
C LEU A 161 2.37 19.01 11.21
N PRO A 162 1.99 19.54 10.02
CA PRO A 162 1.65 18.69 8.87
C PRO A 162 2.75 17.70 8.50
N GLU A 163 4.01 18.01 8.82
CA GLU A 163 5.17 17.11 8.70
C GLU A 163 5.01 15.84 9.53
N GLU A 164 4.48 15.94 10.75
CA GLU A 164 4.23 14.77 11.60
C GLU A 164 3.18 13.86 10.96
N VAL A 165 2.09 14.46 10.47
CA VAL A 165 1.02 13.70 9.80
C VAL A 165 1.53 13.10 8.49
N GLN A 166 2.32 13.85 7.72
CA GLN A 166 2.98 13.38 6.50
C GLN A 166 3.85 12.14 6.78
N LEU A 167 4.73 12.22 7.78
CA LEU A 167 5.63 11.13 8.15
C LEU A 167 4.85 9.87 8.52
N LEU A 168 3.80 10.02 9.35
CA LEU A 168 2.94 8.89 9.75
C LEU A 168 2.24 8.25 8.56
N LEU A 169 1.62 9.05 7.68
CA LEU A 169 0.91 8.50 6.51
C LEU A 169 1.85 7.77 5.55
N ASN A 170 3.04 8.33 5.30
CA ASN A 170 4.05 7.69 4.46
C ASN A 170 4.55 6.39 5.08
N GLN A 171 4.76 6.36 6.40
CA GLN A 171 5.13 5.14 7.11
C GLN A 171 4.04 4.07 6.99
N TYR A 172 2.77 4.40 7.25
CA TYR A 172 1.67 3.45 7.13
C TYR A 172 1.52 2.92 5.71
N ALA A 173 1.68 3.77 4.71
CA ALA A 173 1.65 3.34 3.33
C ALA A 173 2.80 2.38 3.01
N GLN A 174 4.02 2.68 3.44
CA GLN A 174 5.18 1.81 3.24
C GLN A 174 5.02 0.45 3.93
N GLU A 175 4.58 0.44 5.19
CA GLU A 175 4.33 -0.79 5.95
C GLU A 175 3.28 -1.66 5.26
N ARG A 176 2.20 -1.05 4.75
CA ARG A 176 1.15 -1.76 4.02
C ARG A 176 1.66 -2.34 2.71
N HIS A 177 2.44 -1.59 1.93
CA HIS A 177 3.08 -2.10 0.71
C HIS A 177 3.97 -3.33 1.00
N GLN A 178 4.77 -3.27 2.07
CA GLN A 178 5.61 -4.40 2.48
C GLN A 178 4.79 -5.61 2.92
N GLU A 179 3.66 -5.40 3.61
CA GLU A 179 2.73 -6.47 3.96
C GLU A 179 2.16 -7.15 2.73
N ILE A 180 1.66 -6.37 1.77
CA ILE A 180 1.12 -6.91 0.51
C ILE A 180 2.20 -7.64 -0.27
N GLU A 181 3.43 -7.14 -0.31
CA GLU A 181 4.53 -7.87 -0.95
C GLU A 181 4.82 -9.19 -0.23
N ARG A 182 4.78 -9.23 1.11
CA ARG A 182 4.93 -10.46 1.89
C ARG A 182 3.78 -11.43 1.61
N GLU A 183 2.54 -10.95 1.56
CA GLU A 183 1.36 -11.74 1.20
C GLU A 183 1.46 -12.28 -0.22
N LYS A 184 1.82 -11.44 -1.19
CA LYS A 184 2.07 -11.82 -2.59
C LYS A 184 3.20 -12.83 -2.70
N LYS A 185 4.28 -12.69 -1.92
CA LYS A 185 5.37 -13.68 -1.88
C LYS A 185 4.87 -15.00 -1.27
N ARG A 186 4.11 -14.97 -0.18
CA ARG A 186 3.52 -16.17 0.43
C ARG A 186 2.55 -16.88 -0.51
N SER A 187 1.68 -16.14 -1.22
CA SER A 187 0.75 -16.70 -2.18
C SER A 187 1.45 -17.20 -3.44
N ARG A 188 2.50 -16.51 -3.93
CA ARG A 188 3.34 -17.01 -5.03
C ARG A 188 4.13 -18.26 -4.65
N VAL A 189 4.63 -18.35 -3.41
CA VAL A 189 5.31 -19.56 -2.90
C VAL A 189 4.34 -20.73 -2.76
N GLN A 190 3.04 -20.47 -2.54
CA GLN A 190 2.01 -21.52 -2.60
C GLN A 190 1.69 -22.00 -4.03
N TYR A 191 2.10 -21.28 -5.07
CA TYR A 191 2.03 -21.74 -6.46
C TYR A 191 3.44 -21.96 -7.03
N VAL A 192 4.27 -22.74 -6.34
CA VAL A 192 5.21 -23.57 -7.11
C VAL A 192 4.35 -24.66 -7.73
N LEU A 193 3.71 -24.34 -8.86
CA LEU A 193 3.05 -25.31 -9.73
C LEU A 193 4.14 -26.30 -10.16
N ASP A 194 4.19 -27.42 -9.47
CA ASP A 194 4.95 -28.58 -9.90
C ASP A 194 3.98 -29.56 -10.58
N PHE A 195 4.55 -30.52 -11.30
CA PHE A 195 3.72 -31.50 -11.99
C PHE A 195 2.95 -32.41 -11.04
N SER A 196 3.40 -32.53 -9.78
CA SER A 196 2.71 -33.33 -8.76
C SER A 196 1.37 -32.70 -8.37
N PHE A 197 1.35 -31.38 -8.15
CA PHE A 197 0.14 -30.61 -7.88
C PHE A 197 -0.83 -30.65 -9.05
N LEU A 198 -0.33 -30.43 -10.28
CA LEU A 198 -1.17 -30.48 -11.48
C LEU A 198 -1.85 -31.83 -11.64
N LYS A 199 -1.09 -32.92 -11.49
CA LYS A 199 -1.62 -34.27 -11.57
C LYS A 199 -2.70 -34.51 -10.52
N ALA A 200 -2.46 -34.09 -9.27
CA ALA A 200 -3.42 -34.25 -8.18
C ALA A 200 -4.73 -33.47 -8.42
N GLU A 201 -4.67 -32.25 -8.93
CA GLU A 201 -5.89 -31.48 -9.24
C GLU A 201 -6.66 -32.03 -10.45
N MET A 202 -5.94 -32.51 -11.46
CA MET A 202 -6.57 -33.18 -12.61
C MET A 202 -7.30 -34.45 -12.19
N GLU A 203 -6.68 -35.26 -11.33
CA GLU A 203 -7.27 -36.48 -10.77
C GLU A 203 -8.50 -36.18 -9.89
N LYS A 204 -8.47 -35.12 -9.07
CA LYS A 204 -9.66 -34.66 -8.30
C LYS A 204 -10.83 -34.26 -9.20
N GLY A 205 -10.54 -33.66 -10.35
CA GLY A 205 -11.53 -33.35 -11.38
C GLY A 205 -12.07 -34.56 -12.14
N GLY A 206 -11.65 -35.78 -11.77
CA GLY A 206 -12.01 -37.02 -12.48
C GLY A 206 -11.27 -37.21 -13.81
N VAL A 207 -10.25 -36.38 -14.09
CA VAL A 207 -9.50 -36.42 -15.34
C VAL A 207 -8.14 -37.09 -15.11
N ILE A 208 -8.04 -38.37 -15.44
CA ILE A 208 -6.76 -39.09 -15.43
C ILE A 208 -5.99 -38.71 -16.71
N VAL A 209 -5.17 -37.67 -16.65
CA VAL A 209 -4.35 -37.26 -17.81
C VAL A 209 -2.95 -37.83 -17.67
N GLN A 210 -2.71 -38.93 -18.39
CA GLN A 210 -1.36 -39.49 -18.53
C GLN A 210 -0.54 -38.72 -19.56
N THR A 211 -1.20 -38.06 -20.51
CA THR A 211 -0.57 -37.38 -21.65
C THR A 211 -1.17 -36.00 -21.89
N ILE A 212 -0.31 -34.98 -21.92
CA ILE A 212 -0.64 -33.59 -22.25
C ILE A 212 -0.03 -33.21 -23.61
N LYS A 213 -0.47 -32.11 -24.22
CA LYS A 213 0.15 -31.60 -25.46
C LYS A 213 1.25 -30.58 -25.15
N CYS A 214 2.41 -30.73 -25.79
CA CYS A 214 3.49 -29.76 -25.74
C CYS A 214 3.01 -28.38 -26.21
N PRO A 215 3.24 -27.29 -25.45
CA PRO A 215 2.81 -25.96 -25.85
C PRO A 215 3.50 -25.46 -27.12
N ALA A 216 4.73 -25.90 -27.39
CA ALA A 216 5.52 -25.46 -28.55
C ALA A 216 5.21 -26.25 -29.84
N CYS A 217 5.09 -27.58 -29.77
CA CYS A 217 4.94 -28.43 -30.96
C CYS A 217 3.66 -29.28 -30.99
N SER A 218 2.81 -29.20 -29.97
CA SER A 218 1.58 -29.99 -29.80
C SER A 218 1.75 -31.52 -29.70
N ALA A 219 2.98 -32.04 -29.69
CA ALA A 219 3.25 -33.46 -29.48
C ALA A 219 2.81 -33.93 -28.08
N GLY A 220 2.42 -35.20 -27.97
CA GLY A 220 2.05 -35.81 -26.68
C GLY A 220 3.24 -35.88 -25.72
N LEU A 221 3.04 -35.48 -24.47
CA LEU A 221 4.03 -35.41 -23.41
C LEU A 221 3.50 -36.14 -22.18
N THR A 222 4.30 -37.04 -21.63
CA THR A 222 4.03 -37.64 -20.32
C THR A 222 4.31 -36.63 -19.22
N LEU A 223 3.34 -36.42 -18.34
CA LEU A 223 3.53 -35.56 -17.17
C LEU A 223 4.48 -36.26 -16.18
N PRO A 224 5.61 -35.66 -15.79
CA PRO A 224 6.46 -36.26 -14.77
C PRO A 224 5.77 -36.20 -13.40
N SER A 225 6.17 -37.06 -12.46
CA SER A 225 5.58 -37.10 -11.11
C SER A 225 6.00 -35.94 -10.21
N THR A 226 7.12 -35.28 -10.52
CA THR A 226 7.71 -34.20 -9.71
C THR A 226 8.46 -33.21 -10.61
N GLY A 227 8.77 -32.03 -10.08
CA GLY A 227 9.53 -30.99 -10.77
C GLY A 227 8.64 -29.93 -11.41
N ASN A 228 9.25 -28.83 -11.88
CA ASN A 228 8.53 -27.68 -12.44
C ASN A 228 8.75 -27.51 -13.95
N ASN A 229 9.59 -28.34 -14.57
CA ASN A 229 9.87 -28.31 -16.00
C ASN A 229 10.22 -29.70 -16.56
N ILE A 230 10.01 -29.90 -17.86
CA ILE A 230 10.39 -31.10 -18.60
C ILE A 230 10.81 -30.70 -20.02
N SER A 231 11.87 -31.31 -20.55
CA SER A 231 12.27 -31.11 -21.95
C SER A 231 11.41 -31.96 -22.88
N CYS A 232 10.87 -31.36 -23.95
CA CYS A 232 10.05 -32.08 -24.90
C CYS A 232 10.89 -33.01 -25.78
N PRO A 233 10.64 -34.33 -25.82
CA PRO A 233 11.46 -35.26 -26.59
C PRO A 233 11.31 -35.09 -28.11
N TYR A 234 10.29 -34.36 -28.57
CA TYR A 234 10.01 -34.17 -30.00
C TYR A 234 10.67 -32.92 -30.58
N CYS A 235 10.68 -31.81 -29.83
CA CYS A 235 11.21 -30.53 -30.32
C CYS A 235 12.28 -29.90 -29.43
N GLY A 236 12.64 -30.53 -28.32
CA GLY A 236 13.67 -30.06 -27.40
C GLY A 236 13.30 -28.85 -26.55
N SER A 237 12.08 -28.30 -26.67
CA SER A 237 11.67 -27.13 -25.88
C SER A 237 11.47 -27.51 -24.41
N MET A 238 11.95 -26.66 -23.51
CA MET A 238 11.61 -26.74 -22.08
C MET A 238 10.15 -26.33 -21.87
N VAL A 239 9.36 -27.23 -21.30
CA VAL A 239 7.95 -27.04 -20.97
C VAL A 239 7.83 -26.89 -19.46
N TYR A 240 7.24 -25.79 -19.00
CA TYR A 240 7.02 -25.56 -17.57
C TYR A 240 5.62 -26.01 -17.16
N ALA A 241 5.48 -26.46 -15.91
CA ALA A 241 4.19 -26.83 -15.33
C ALA A 241 3.17 -25.66 -15.44
N GLN A 242 3.64 -24.42 -15.29
CA GLN A 242 2.80 -23.22 -15.45
C GLN A 242 2.21 -23.08 -16.86
N ASP A 243 2.96 -23.41 -17.92
CA ASP A 243 2.48 -23.31 -19.30
C ASP A 243 1.29 -24.25 -19.56
N ILE A 244 1.34 -25.43 -18.94
CA ILE A 244 0.28 -26.44 -19.04
C ILE A 244 -0.95 -26.01 -18.24
N PHE A 245 -0.73 -25.47 -17.04
CA PHE A 245 -1.81 -24.95 -16.20
C PHE A 245 -2.60 -23.84 -16.91
N GLU A 246 -1.91 -22.89 -17.54
CA GLU A 246 -2.55 -21.78 -18.26
C GLU A 246 -3.33 -22.28 -19.50
N LYS A 247 -2.81 -23.28 -20.23
CA LYS A 247 -3.58 -23.92 -21.32
C LYS A 247 -4.82 -24.64 -20.81
N MET A 248 -4.75 -25.25 -19.62
CA MET A 248 -5.87 -25.96 -19.02
C MET A 248 -6.97 -25.04 -18.49
N LYS A 249 -6.61 -23.90 -17.88
CA LYS A 249 -7.59 -22.88 -17.47
C LYS A 249 -8.50 -22.47 -18.62
N GLY A 250 -7.96 -22.36 -19.84
CA GLY A 250 -8.74 -22.07 -21.04
C GLY A 250 -9.74 -23.17 -21.44
N LEU A 251 -9.55 -24.41 -20.98
CA LEU A 251 -10.41 -25.55 -21.30
C LEU A 251 -11.51 -25.82 -20.27
N ILE A 252 -11.28 -25.43 -19.01
CA ILE A 252 -12.20 -25.75 -17.90
C ILE A 252 -13.36 -24.74 -17.78
N GLY A 253 -13.27 -23.59 -18.47
CA GLY A 253 -14.32 -22.58 -18.46
C GLY A 253 -14.31 -21.75 -17.18
N THR A 254 -14.30 -20.43 -17.36
CA THR A 254 -14.59 -19.43 -16.30
C THR A 254 -16.01 -19.53 -15.79
#